data_AF-G8WR42-F1
#
_entry.id   AF-G8WR42-F1
#
_cell.length_a   1.000
_cell.length_b   1.000
_cell.length_c   1.000
_cell.angle_alpha   90.00
_cell.angle_beta   90.00
_cell.angle_gamma   90.00
#
_symmetry.space_group_name_H-M   'P 1'
#
loop_
_entity.id
_entity.type
_entity.pdbx_description
1 polymer ?
#
loop_
_entity_poly.entity_id
_entity_poly.type
_entity_poly.pdbx_seq_one_letter_code
_entity_poly.pdbx_strand_id
1 'polypeptide(L)'
;MGTRRQARRRRRDREFAAFTAGAAGRLLHLATLLAGDPADGERLLIAALARTYADWFRLRGDDPYVRTRQELAARFGRRARRYRRPRRGLLAPLPPAQRLALVLQLYEGLPAEQTAAHLGLPPEKVRTLCLRALAAVRSTR
;
A
#
# COMPACT_ATOMS: atom_id res chain seq x y z
N MET A 1 2.33 -16.07 -35.88
CA MET A 1 2.00 -14.93 -34.98
C MET A 1 2.14 -15.21 -33.47
N GLY A 2 2.32 -16.45 -32.99
CA GLY A 2 2.40 -16.75 -31.54
C GLY A 2 3.70 -16.35 -30.82
N THR A 3 4.82 -16.25 -31.54
CA THR A 3 6.16 -16.02 -30.98
C THR A 3 6.32 -14.64 -30.32
N ARG A 4 5.81 -13.58 -30.95
CA ARG A 4 5.88 -12.20 -30.39
C ARG A 4 5.06 -12.03 -29.11
N ARG A 5 3.86 -12.63 -29.03
CA ARG A 5 3.01 -12.56 -27.83
C ARG A 5 3.63 -13.34 -26.65
N GLN A 6 4.20 -14.51 -26.94
CA GLN A 6 4.89 -15.31 -25.92
C GLN A 6 6.18 -14.64 -25.43
N ALA A 7 6.97 -14.05 -26.32
CA ALA A 7 8.16 -13.27 -25.95
C ALA A 7 7.82 -12.07 -25.07
N ARG A 8 6.77 -11.29 -25.41
CA ARG A 8 6.28 -10.19 -24.57
C ARG A 8 5.87 -10.68 -23.19
N ARG A 9 5.10 -11.77 -23.10
CA ARG A 9 4.69 -12.35 -21.80
C ARG A 9 5.90 -12.75 -20.95
N ARG A 10 6.87 -13.48 -21.52
CA ARG A 10 8.11 -13.88 -20.83
C ARG A 10 8.90 -12.67 -20.31
N ARG A 11 8.97 -11.58 -21.09
CA ARG A 11 9.62 -10.33 -20.65
C ARG A 11 8.91 -9.73 -19.44
N ARG A 12 7.58 -9.57 -19.49
CA ARG A 12 6.80 -9.09 -18.33
C ARG A 12 7.00 -9.95 -17.10
N ASP A 13 6.97 -11.27 -17.25
CA ASP A 13 7.11 -12.19 -16.12
C ASP A 13 8.47 -12.02 -15.43
N ARG A 14 9.54 -11.88 -16.22
CA ARG A 14 10.90 -11.63 -15.70
C ARG A 14 11.03 -10.27 -15.02
N GLU A 15 10.54 -9.21 -15.65
CA GLU A 15 10.62 -7.85 -15.09
C GLU A 15 9.81 -7.73 -13.80
N PHE A 16 8.60 -8.31 -13.79
CA PHE A 16 7.77 -8.35 -12.60
C PHE A 16 8.42 -9.17 -11.50
N ALA A 17 8.98 -10.35 -11.82
CA ALA A 17 9.69 -11.18 -10.85
C ALA A 17 10.86 -10.41 -10.21
N ALA A 18 11.68 -9.73 -11.01
CA ALA A 18 12.78 -8.90 -10.51
C ALA A 18 12.29 -7.77 -9.60
N PHE A 19 11.23 -7.07 -9.99
CA PHE A 19 10.58 -6.07 -9.14
C PHE A 19 10.09 -6.67 -7.81
N THR A 20 9.36 -7.78 -7.85
CA THR A 20 8.82 -8.40 -6.64
C THR A 20 9.94 -8.91 -5.73
N ALA A 21 11.02 -9.46 -6.28
CA ALA A 21 12.16 -9.91 -5.49
C ALA A 21 12.81 -8.76 -4.70
N GLY A 22 12.89 -7.56 -5.29
CA GLY A 22 13.44 -6.38 -4.62
C GLY A 22 12.48 -5.65 -3.68
N ALA A 23 11.16 -5.69 -3.95
CA ALA A 23 10.19 -4.84 -3.27
C ALA A 23 9.20 -5.57 -2.33
N ALA A 24 9.01 -6.88 -2.49
CA ALA A 24 7.93 -7.60 -1.82
C ALA A 24 7.99 -7.51 -0.29
N GLY A 25 9.19 -7.58 0.31
CA GLY A 25 9.34 -7.49 1.77
C GLY A 25 8.86 -6.15 2.34
N ARG A 26 9.26 -5.03 1.72
CA ARG A 26 8.83 -3.68 2.11
C ARG A 26 7.34 -3.49 1.91
N LEU A 27 6.80 -3.93 0.77
CA LEU A 27 5.38 -3.84 0.46
C LEU A 27 4.53 -4.73 1.39
N LEU A 28 5.03 -5.90 1.80
CA LEU A 28 4.37 -6.78 2.75
C LEU A 28 4.33 -6.16 4.14
N HIS A 29 5.43 -5.55 4.57
CA HIS A 29 5.47 -4.83 5.85
C HIS A 29 4.48 -3.67 5.86
N LEU A 30 4.46 -2.86 4.80
CA LEU A 30 3.47 -1.80 4.62
C LEU A 30 2.04 -2.34 4.68
N ALA A 31 1.74 -3.40 3.93
CA ALA A 31 0.41 -4.01 3.91
C ALA A 31 0.01 -4.58 5.27
N THR A 32 0.96 -5.13 6.03
CA THR A 32 0.75 -5.65 7.38
C THR A 32 0.46 -4.52 8.37
N LEU A 33 1.19 -3.42 8.31
CA LEU A 33 0.92 -2.23 9.14
C LEU A 33 -0.47 -1.65 8.86
N LEU A 34 -0.88 -1.61 7.59
CA LEU A 34 -2.22 -1.16 7.21
C LEU A 34 -3.30 -2.13 7.72
N ALA A 35 -3.17 -3.41 7.43
CA ALA A 35 -4.18 -4.42 7.76
C ALA A 35 -4.30 -4.69 9.28
N GLY A 36 -3.19 -4.55 10.02
CA GLY A 36 -3.05 -4.91 11.43
C GLY A 36 -2.72 -6.38 11.67
N ASP A 37 -3.08 -7.27 10.74
CA ASP A 37 -2.81 -8.71 10.81
C ASP A 37 -1.92 -9.16 9.63
N PRO A 38 -0.88 -9.99 9.85
CA PRO A 38 0.00 -10.45 8.78
C PRO A 38 -0.71 -11.18 7.65
N ALA A 39 -1.68 -12.04 7.97
CA ALA A 39 -2.40 -12.81 6.95
C ALA A 39 -3.33 -11.91 6.12
N ASP A 40 -3.98 -10.93 6.74
CA ASP A 40 -4.73 -9.91 6.00
C ASP A 40 -3.82 -8.98 5.17
N GLY A 41 -2.62 -8.67 5.68
CA GLY A 41 -1.59 -7.91 4.97
C GLY A 41 -1.11 -8.61 3.72
N GLU A 42 -0.79 -9.90 3.81
CA GLU A 42 -0.39 -10.73 2.68
C GLU A 42 -1.49 -10.79 1.61
N ARG A 43 -2.74 -11.05 2.02
CA ARG A 43 -3.90 -11.04 1.10
C ARG A 43 -4.07 -9.70 0.39
N LEU A 44 -3.85 -8.60 1.10
CA LEU A 44 -3.92 -7.25 0.53
C LEU A 44 -2.79 -7.03 -0.48
N LEU A 45 -1.56 -7.47 -0.16
CA LEU A 45 -0.41 -7.38 -1.06
C LEU A 45 -0.61 -8.19 -2.34
N ILE A 46 -1.01 -9.46 -2.22
CA ILE A 46 -1.25 -10.32 -3.39
C ILE A 46 -2.26 -9.67 -4.33
N ALA A 47 -3.34 -9.11 -3.80
CA ALA A 47 -4.34 -8.41 -4.61
C ALA A 47 -3.78 -7.16 -5.32
N ALA A 48 -2.95 -6.38 -4.63
CA ALA A 48 -2.29 -5.21 -5.20
C ALA A 48 -1.30 -5.60 -6.31
N LEU A 49 -0.41 -6.54 -6.03
CA LEU A 49 0.56 -7.08 -6.99
C LEU A 49 -0.11 -7.69 -8.22
N ALA A 50 -1.20 -8.44 -8.05
CA ALA A 50 -1.96 -8.98 -9.17
C ALA A 50 -2.51 -7.88 -10.09
N ARG A 51 -2.92 -6.74 -9.51
CA ARG A 51 -3.38 -5.59 -10.31
C ARG A 51 -2.23 -4.88 -11.00
N THR A 52 -1.12 -4.66 -10.31
CA THR A 52 0.10 -4.08 -10.91
C THR A 52 0.58 -4.94 -12.08
N TYR A 53 0.59 -6.27 -11.92
CA TYR A 53 0.94 -7.20 -12.99
C TYR A 53 -0.03 -7.13 -14.18
N ALA A 54 -1.34 -7.04 -13.92
CA ALA A 54 -2.35 -6.91 -14.97
C ALA A 54 -2.18 -5.62 -15.78
N ASP A 55 -1.79 -4.53 -15.13
CA ASP A 55 -1.54 -3.23 -15.76
C ASP A 55 -0.05 -3.01 -16.15
N TRP A 56 0.82 -4.03 -16.05
CA TRP A 56 2.28 -3.88 -16.17
C TRP A 56 2.75 -3.12 -17.41
N PHE A 57 2.21 -3.47 -18.58
CA PHE A 57 2.59 -2.80 -19.84
C PHE A 57 1.98 -1.40 -20.01
N ARG A 58 0.99 -1.04 -19.20
CA ARG A 58 0.38 0.29 -19.20
C ARG A 58 1.18 1.28 -18.36
N LEU A 59 2.10 0.82 -17.52
CA LEU A 59 2.88 1.67 -16.62
C LEU A 59 3.79 2.66 -17.36
N ARG A 60 4.19 2.41 -18.62
CA ARG A 60 4.90 3.36 -19.51
C ARG A 60 5.92 4.31 -18.83
N GLY A 61 6.75 3.79 -17.91
CA GLY A 61 7.78 4.58 -17.21
C GLY A 61 7.43 4.97 -15.77
N ASP A 62 6.20 4.75 -15.32
CA ASP A 62 5.83 4.85 -13.91
C ASP A 62 6.58 3.81 -13.07
N ASP A 63 6.99 4.20 -11.87
CA ASP A 63 7.62 3.31 -10.91
C ASP A 63 6.62 2.22 -10.43
N PRO A 64 6.88 0.92 -10.68
CA PRO A 64 6.03 -0.17 -10.24
C PRO A 64 5.82 -0.23 -8.72
N TYR A 65 6.80 0.24 -7.95
CA TYR A 65 6.71 0.33 -6.50
C TYR A 65 5.64 1.35 -6.09
N VAL A 66 5.73 2.57 -6.64
CA VAL A 66 4.77 3.65 -6.40
C VAL A 66 3.36 3.20 -6.79
N ARG A 67 3.21 2.55 -7.96
CA ARG A 67 1.91 2.02 -8.39
C ARG A 67 1.35 0.99 -7.41
N THR A 68 2.18 0.04 -6.99
CA THR A 68 1.73 -1.03 -6.08
C THR A 68 1.33 -0.46 -4.73
N ARG A 69 2.07 0.52 -4.22
CA ARG A 69 1.72 1.27 -2.99
C ARG A 69 0.40 2.03 -3.13
N GLN A 70 0.19 2.75 -4.24
CA GLN A 70 -1.09 3.42 -4.50
C GLN A 70 -2.25 2.43 -4.52
N GLU A 71 -2.05 1.28 -5.14
CA GLU A 71 -3.05 0.24 -5.22
C GLU A 71 -3.33 -0.40 -3.85
N LEU A 72 -2.31 -0.61 -3.01
CA LEU A 72 -2.44 -1.02 -1.61
C LEU A 72 -3.30 -0.02 -0.83
N ALA A 73 -2.98 1.27 -0.89
CA ALA A 73 -3.70 2.35 -0.22
C ALA A 73 -5.17 2.41 -0.67
N ALA A 74 -5.41 2.38 -1.98
CA ALA A 74 -6.74 2.42 -2.57
C ALA A 74 -7.59 1.20 -2.18
N ARG A 75 -7.01 0.00 -2.14
CA ARG A 75 -7.71 -1.21 -1.72
C ARG A 75 -8.00 -1.22 -0.22
N PHE A 76 -7.04 -0.81 0.60
CA PHE A 76 -7.24 -0.68 2.03
C PHE A 76 -8.37 0.30 2.35
N GLY A 77 -8.37 1.48 1.72
CA GLY A 77 -9.44 2.48 1.87
C GLY A 77 -10.82 1.95 1.46
N ARG A 78 -10.93 1.31 0.29
CA ARG A 78 -12.20 0.71 -0.18
C ARG A 78 -12.71 -0.39 0.77
N ARG A 79 -11.81 -1.11 1.44
CA ARG A 79 -12.13 -2.17 2.40
C ARG A 79 -12.01 -1.70 3.86
N ALA A 80 -12.02 -0.39 4.12
CA ALA A 80 -11.82 0.16 5.46
C ALA A 80 -12.82 -0.41 6.49
N ARG A 81 -14.06 -0.73 6.08
CA ARG A 81 -15.06 -1.40 6.94
C ARG A 81 -14.59 -2.78 7.43
N ARG A 82 -13.95 -3.58 6.57
CA ARG A 82 -13.41 -4.90 6.92
C ARG A 82 -12.25 -4.79 7.92
N TYR A 83 -11.50 -3.70 7.84
CA TYR A 83 -10.35 -3.44 8.72
C TYR A 83 -10.70 -2.58 9.94
N ARG A 84 -11.98 -2.32 10.24
CA ARG A 84 -12.39 -1.47 11.39
C ARG A 84 -12.02 -2.06 12.75
N ARG A 85 -11.93 -3.39 12.86
CA ARG A 85 -11.45 -4.09 14.05
C ARG A 85 -10.32 -5.04 13.67
N PRO A 86 -9.11 -4.52 13.46
CA PRO A 86 -7.95 -5.38 13.25
C PRO A 86 -7.78 -6.28 14.48
N ARG A 87 -7.46 -7.55 14.22
CA ARG A 87 -7.44 -8.58 15.26
C ARG A 87 -6.22 -8.47 16.17
N ARG A 88 -5.12 -7.88 15.66
CA ARG A 88 -3.78 -7.79 16.27
C ARG A 88 -3.05 -6.55 15.70
N GLY A 89 -1.89 -6.21 16.26
CA GLY A 89 -0.95 -5.21 15.73
C GLY A 89 -0.93 -3.87 16.47
N LEU A 90 0.22 -3.18 16.47
CA LEU A 90 0.43 -1.91 17.19
C LEU A 90 -0.55 -0.81 16.74
N LEU A 91 -0.85 -0.76 15.44
CA LEU A 91 -1.74 0.23 14.86
C LEU A 91 -3.22 -0.19 14.90
N ALA A 92 -3.52 -1.34 15.52
CA ALA A 92 -4.88 -1.89 15.56
C ALA A 92 -5.94 -0.94 16.12
N PRO A 93 -5.67 -0.17 17.19
CA PRO A 93 -6.66 0.75 17.76
C PRO A 93 -7.01 1.93 16.83
N LEU A 94 -6.18 2.18 15.80
CA LEU A 94 -6.33 3.35 14.95
C LEU A 94 -7.43 3.16 13.88
N PRO A 95 -8.28 4.19 13.68
CA PRO A 95 -9.14 4.29 12.52
C PRO A 95 -8.37 4.10 11.20
N PRO A 96 -8.96 3.47 10.17
CA PRO A 96 -8.28 3.20 8.91
C PRO A 96 -7.63 4.43 8.26
N ALA A 97 -8.29 5.59 8.27
CA ALA A 97 -7.73 6.81 7.70
C ALA A 97 -6.48 7.31 8.47
N GLN A 98 -6.47 7.14 9.79
CA GLN A 98 -5.32 7.50 10.64
C GLN A 98 -4.14 6.57 10.39
N ARG A 99 -4.38 5.26 10.26
CA ARG A 99 -3.33 4.28 9.88
C ARG A 99 -2.74 4.60 8.53
N LEU A 100 -3.60 4.84 7.55
CA LEU A 100 -3.16 5.06 6.18
C LEU A 100 -2.29 6.32 6.08
N ALA A 101 -2.70 7.42 6.73
CA ALA A 101 -1.88 8.63 6.81
C ALA A 101 -0.54 8.37 7.53
N LEU A 102 -0.57 7.70 8.69
CA LEU A 102 0.63 7.42 9.48
C LEU A 102 1.62 6.51 8.74
N VAL A 103 1.16 5.42 8.14
CA VAL A 103 2.02 4.49 7.40
C VAL A 103 2.63 5.16 6.16
N LEU A 104 1.85 5.93 5.40
CA LEU A 104 2.40 6.64 4.24
C LEU A 104 3.40 7.72 4.65
N GLN A 105 3.15 8.48 5.71
CA GLN A 105 4.08 9.54 6.11
C GLN A 105 5.33 9.03 6.84
N LEU A 106 5.18 8.16 7.84
CA LEU A 106 6.29 7.75 8.71
C LEU A 106 7.04 6.52 8.19
N TYR A 107 6.36 5.55 7.59
CA TYR A 107 7.04 4.34 7.08
C TYR A 107 7.54 4.52 5.64
N GLU A 108 6.74 5.17 4.80
CA GLU A 108 7.14 5.44 3.41
C GLU A 108 7.90 6.74 3.23
N GLY A 109 7.94 7.61 4.25
CA GLY A 109 8.60 8.91 4.17
C GLY A 109 7.91 9.88 3.21
N LEU A 110 6.64 9.65 2.87
CA LEU A 110 5.92 10.51 1.94
C LEU A 110 5.58 11.85 2.61
N PRO A 111 5.86 12.99 1.96
CA PRO A 111 5.43 14.28 2.49
C PRO A 111 3.89 14.36 2.53
N ALA A 112 3.40 15.29 3.35
CA ALA A 112 1.97 15.43 3.59
C ALA A 112 1.18 15.70 2.31
N GLU A 113 1.71 16.48 1.37
CA GLU A 113 1.06 16.81 0.10
C GLU A 113 0.89 15.58 -0.80
N GLN A 114 1.95 14.78 -0.95
CA GLN A 114 1.88 13.55 -1.74
C GLN A 114 0.88 12.57 -1.12
N THR A 115 0.92 12.43 0.21
CA THR A 115 -0.07 11.62 0.92
C THR A 115 -1.50 12.15 0.70
N ALA A 116 -1.70 13.47 0.78
CA ALA A 116 -2.99 14.11 0.51
C ALA A 116 -3.52 13.80 -0.89
N ALA A 117 -2.67 13.91 -1.90
CA ALA A 117 -3.00 13.57 -3.28
C ALA A 117 -3.42 12.09 -3.42
N HIS A 118 -2.72 11.18 -2.72
CA HIS A 118 -3.07 9.76 -2.73
C HIS A 118 -4.40 9.46 -2.02
N LEU A 119 -4.73 10.25 -0.99
CA LEU A 119 -5.95 10.07 -0.20
C LEU A 119 -7.16 10.85 -0.73
N GLY A 120 -6.96 11.78 -1.66
CA GLY A 120 -7.99 12.74 -2.06
C GLY A 120 -8.42 13.66 -0.91
N LEU A 121 -7.50 13.98 0.00
CA LEU A 121 -7.76 14.81 1.18
C LEU A 121 -6.90 16.08 1.16
N PRO A 122 -7.33 17.18 1.81
CA PRO A 122 -6.48 18.34 2.01
C PRO A 122 -5.23 18.00 2.85
N PRO A 123 -4.05 18.58 2.58
CA PRO A 123 -2.81 18.29 3.31
C PRO A 123 -2.94 18.55 4.82
N GLU A 124 -3.67 19.60 5.22
CA GLU A 124 -3.94 19.90 6.64
C GLU A 124 -4.71 18.79 7.35
N LYS A 125 -5.66 18.17 6.64
CA LYS A 125 -6.42 17.04 7.17
C LYS A 125 -5.53 15.82 7.35
N VAL A 126 -4.57 15.60 6.45
CA VAL A 126 -3.57 14.51 6.60
C VAL A 126 -2.70 14.74 7.82
N ARG A 127 -2.18 15.96 8.02
CA ARG A 127 -1.39 16.31 9.23
C ARG A 127 -2.19 16.06 10.51
N THR A 128 -3.45 16.49 10.54
CA THR A 128 -4.34 16.25 11.68
C THR A 128 -4.55 14.75 11.95
N LEU A 129 -4.75 13.95 10.90
CA LEU A 129 -4.89 12.49 11.04
C LEU A 129 -3.62 11.86 11.62
N CYS A 130 -2.44 12.27 11.15
CA CYS A 130 -1.17 11.77 11.67
C CYS A 130 -0.93 12.16 13.12
N LEU A 131 -1.21 13.40 13.51
CA LEU A 131 -1.07 13.85 14.91
C LEU A 131 -1.98 13.05 15.84
N ARG A 132 -3.25 12.84 15.45
CA ARG A 132 -4.20 12.02 16.22
C ARG A 132 -3.75 10.56 16.30
N ALA A 133 -3.24 10.01 15.19
CA ALA A 133 -2.71 8.66 15.14
C ALA A 133 -1.52 8.48 16.10
N LEU A 134 -0.58 9.42 16.09
CA LEU A 134 0.59 9.42 16.98
C LEU A 134 0.20 9.54 18.45
N ALA A 135 -0.76 10.41 18.77
CA ALA A 135 -1.26 10.56 20.14
C ALA A 135 -1.85 9.24 20.66
N ALA A 136 -2.68 8.56 19.85
CA ALA A 136 -3.29 7.29 20.22
C ALA A 136 -2.27 6.14 20.34
N VAL A 137 -1.24 6.10 19.49
CA VAL A 137 -0.14 5.11 19.62
C VAL A 137 0.67 5.35 20.90
N ARG A 138 0.92 6.61 21.25
CA ARG A 138 1.64 6.97 22.48
C ARG A 138 0.86 6.66 23.76
N SER A 139 -0.47 6.79 23.74
CA SER A 139 -1.33 6.50 24.89
C SER A 139 -1.61 5.01 25.10
N THR A 140 -1.22 4.15 24.14
CA THR A 140 -1.40 2.69 24.23
C THR A 140 -0.14 1.99 24.78
N ARG A 141 0.88 2.76 25.20
CA ARG A 141 2.00 2.29 26.01
C ARG A 141 1.67 2.41 27.48
#